data_AF-A0A924T0R0-F1
#
_entry.id   AF-A0A924T0R0-F1
#
_cell.length_a   1.000
_cell.length_b   1.000
_cell.length_c   1.000
_cell.angle_alpha   90.00
_cell.angle_beta   90.00
_cell.angle_gamma   90.00
#
_symmetry.space_group_name_H-M   'P 1'
#
loop_
_entity.id
_entity.type
_entity.pdbx_description
1 polymer ?
#
loop_
_entity_poly.entity_id
_entity_poly.type
_entity_poly.pdbx_seq_one_letter_code
_entity_poly.pdbx_strand_id
1 'polypeptide(L)' 'KVKLEVAIKDDLLDQVVDAIEKSAATGKIGDGKIFVFNLEQVYRIRTGETGIEAL' A
#
# COMPACT_ATOMS: atom_id res chain seq x y z
N LYS A 1 3.41 0.97 -17.71
CA LYS A 1 3.61 1.23 -16.26
C LYS A 1 2.54 0.46 -15.51
N VAL A 2 2.91 -0.29 -14.48
CA VAL A 2 1.95 -1.01 -13.63
C VAL A 2 1.60 -0.10 -12.46
N LYS A 3 0.31 -0.01 -12.11
CA LYS A 3 -0.15 0.66 -10.89
C LYS A 3 -0.42 -0.43 -9.86
N LEU A 4 0.21 -0.32 -8.70
CA LEU A 4 -0.04 -1.17 -7.54
C LEU A 4 -0.77 -0.33 -6.49
N GLU A 5 -1.88 -0.85 -5.98
CA GLU A 5 -2.64 -0.25 -4.88
C GLU A 5 -2.74 -1.28 -3.77
N VAL A 6 -2.26 -0.92 -2.58
CA VAL A 6 -2.22 -1.82 -1.42
C VAL A 6 -2.75 -1.05 -0.23
N ALA A 7 -3.78 -1.59 0.41
CA ALA A 7 -4.22 -1.12 1.71
C ALA A 7 -3.45 -1.91 2.78
N ILE A 8 -2.89 -1.21 3.76
CA ILE A 8 -2.08 -1.77 4.83
C ILE A 8 -2.48 -1.14 6.16
N LYS A 9 -2.05 -1.76 7.26
CA LYS A 9 -2.15 -1.15 8.59
C LYS A 9 -1.08 -0.07 8.72
N ASP A 10 -1.37 0.96 9.50
CA ASP A 10 -0.48 2.11 9.69
C ASP A 10 0.89 1.71 10.28
N ASP A 11 0.91 0.70 11.15
CA ASP A 11 2.13 0.17 11.78
C ASP A 11 3.08 -0.53 10.78
N LEU A 12 2.59 -0.87 9.57
CA LEU A 12 3.38 -1.49 8.51
C LEU A 12 3.89 -0.49 7.46
N LEU A 13 3.54 0.81 7.58
CA LEU A 13 3.82 1.80 6.55
C LEU A 13 5.30 1.85 6.14
N ASP A 14 6.20 2.03 7.11
CA ASP A 14 7.63 2.17 6.84
C ASP A 14 8.22 0.90 6.23
N GLN A 15 7.79 -0.27 6.72
CA GLN A 15 8.25 -1.56 6.23
C GLN A 15 7.83 -1.79 4.77
N VAL A 16 6.59 -1.43 4.42
CA VAL A 16 6.05 -1.63 3.06
C VAL A 16 6.69 -0.67 2.07
N VAL A 17 6.88 0.60 2.45
CA VAL A 17 7.56 1.59 1.60
C VAL A 17 8.99 1.14 1.30
N ASP A 18 9.76 0.74 2.33
CA ASP A 18 11.14 0.25 2.17
C ASP A 18 11.21 -1.00 1.29
N ALA A 19 10.29 -1.95 1.46
CA ALA A 19 10.23 -3.16 0.64
C ALA A 19 9.94 -2.85 -0.85
N ILE A 20 9.00 -1.93 -1.13
CA ILE A 20 8.66 -1.53 -2.50
C ILE A 20 9.85 -0.79 -3.12
N GLU A 21 10.46 0.16 -2.40
CA GLU A 21 11.59 0.94 -2.89
C GLU A 21 12.76 0.03 -3.26
N LYS A 22 13.19 -0.86 -2.36
CA LYS A 22 14.28 -1.81 -2.61
C LYS A 22 14.03 -2.76 -3.77
N SER A 23 12.76 -3.14 -3.99
CA SER A 23 12.39 -4.07 -5.05
C SER A 23 12.26 -3.39 -6.42
N ALA A 24 11.81 -2.13 -6.44
CA ALA A 24 11.52 -1.41 -7.67
C ALA A 24 12.67 -0.48 -8.14
N ALA A 25 13.59 -0.11 -7.25
CA ALA A 25 14.72 0.77 -7.58
C ALA A 25 15.72 0.08 -8.52
N THR A 26 15.90 0.64 -9.72
CA THR A 26 16.95 0.24 -10.68
C THR A 26 18.06 1.28 -10.80
N GLY A 27 17.88 2.46 -10.19
CA GLY A 27 18.80 3.60 -10.26
C GLY A 27 18.69 4.40 -11.56
N LYS A 28 17.65 4.15 -12.36
CA LYS A 28 17.43 4.82 -13.64
C LYS A 28 16.22 5.75 -13.57
N ILE A 29 16.23 6.76 -14.43
CA ILE A 29 15.07 7.63 -14.59
C ILE A 29 13.88 6.77 -15.03
N GLY A 30 12.82 6.79 -14.25
CA GLY A 30 11.59 6.06 -14.54
C GLY A 30 11.18 5.01 -13.52
N ASP A 31 11.99 4.77 -12.47
CA ASP A 31 11.69 3.81 -11.38
C ASP A 31 10.32 4.04 -10.72
N GLY A 32 9.83 5.28 -10.72
CA GLY A 32 8.46 5.61 -10.37
C GLY A 32 8.35 6.47 -9.13
N LYS A 33 7.19 6.41 -8.49
CA LYS A 33 6.85 7.16 -7.27
C LYS A 33 5.91 6.31 -6.43
N ILE A 34 6.07 6.40 -5.11
CA ILE A 34 5.14 5.86 -4.13
C ILE A 34 4.32 7.03 -3.59
N PHE A 35 3.01 6.87 -3.52
CA PHE A 35 2.10 7.83 -2.91
C PHE A 35 1.41 7.16 -1.75
N VAL A 36 1.36 7.84 -0.60
CA VAL A 36 0.72 7.35 0.61
C VAL A 36 -0.52 8.20 0.86
N PHE A 37 -1.65 7.56 1.09
CA PHE A 37 -2.92 8.20 1.40
C PHE A 37 -3.52 7.51 2.62
N ASN A 38 -4.11 8.28 3.53
CA ASN A 38 -4.87 7.73 4.64
C ASN A 38 -6.17 7.13 4.11
N LEU A 39 -6.47 5.90 4.52
CA LEU A 39 -7.75 5.25 4.25
C LEU A 39 -8.64 5.39 5.48
N GLU A 40 -9.71 6.17 5.35
CA GLU A 40 -10.63 6.41 6.48
C GLU A 40 -11.45 5.17 6.84
N GLN A 41 -11.80 4.34 5.86
CA GLN A 41 -12.62 3.17 6.09
C GLN A 41 -12.40 2.06 5.05
N VAL A 42 -12.50 0.81 5.50
CA VAL A 42 -12.42 -0.39 4.67
C VAL A 42 -13.64 -1.26 4.93
N TYR A 43 -14.18 -1.91 3.89
CA TYR A 43 -15.34 -2.79 3.97
C TYR A 43 -15.07 -4.12 3.25
N ARG A 44 -15.26 -5.25 3.94
CA ARG A 44 -15.12 -6.59 3.34
C ARG A 44 -16.49 -7.08 2.87
N ILE A 45 -16.75 -7.06 1.56
CA ILE A 45 -18.06 -7.41 0.96
C ILE A 45 -18.57 -8.80 1.41
N ARG A 46 -17.67 -9.78 1.52
CA ARG A 46 -18.05 -11.17 1.81
C ARG A 46 -18.56 -11.39 3.23
N THR A 47 -18.02 -10.67 4.21
CA THR A 47 -18.30 -10.88 5.64
C THR A 47 -19.08 -9.72 6.26
N GLY A 48 -19.05 -8.53 5.65
CA GLY A 48 -19.60 -7.31 6.23
C GLY A 48 -18.69 -6.63 7.27
N GLU A 49 -17.48 -7.16 7.49
CA GLU A 49 -16.50 -6.55 8.39
C GLU A 49 -16.09 -5.15 7.93
N THR A 50 -15.70 -4.30 8.87
CA THR A 50 -15.29 -2.91 8.60
C THR A 50 -13.98 -2.55 9.31
N GLY A 51 -13.32 -1.49 8.85
CA GLY A 51 -12.08 -0.99 9.45
C GLY A 51 -10.95 -2.00 9.38
N ILE A 52 -10.21 -2.16 10.49
CA ILE A 52 -9.04 -3.04 10.57
C ILE A 52 -9.41 -4.52 10.37
N GLU A 53 -10.61 -4.94 10.74
CA GLU A 53 -11.07 -6.34 10.55
C GLU A 53 -11.32 -6.64 9.06
N ALA A 54 -11.67 -5.62 8.28
CA ALA A 54 -11.90 -5.74 6.85
C ALA A 54 -10.61 -5.77 6.01
N LEU A 55 -9.49 -5.37 6.60
CA LEU A 55 -8.17 -5.38 6.01
C LEU A 55 -7.55 -6.78 6.12
#